data_AF-A0A094KDH8-F1
#
_entry.id   AF-A0A094KDH8-F1
#
_cell.length_a   1.000
_cell.length_b   1.000
_cell.length_c   1.000
_cell.angle_alpha   90.00
_cell.angle_beta   90.00
_cell.angle_gamma   90.00
#
_symmetry.space_group_name_H-M   'P 1'
#
loop_
_entity.id
_entity.type
_entity.pdbx_description
1 polymer ?
#
loop_
_entity_poly.entity_id
_entity_poly.type
_entity_poly.pdbx_seq_one_letter_code
_entity_poly.pdbx_strand_id
1 'polypeptide(L)'
;QPGMVDISATPGSQSGEDVNLALKSGDVAQHKDPSLSENADGYSLDEEAARIADEDLNRKKKQTYKGRMLIWLALQSTGVIYGDIGTSPLYVYSSTFSSQPAYDDLVGALSIIIWTLTIMVTIKYMFIVLAADDDGEGGTFALYSLLARYAHIAQRDPNTQGSLNLERYNTGDMKVANKGIRTMIENSRVARVFLKILGVLGVAMVMSDGVLTPAQSILGAIQGLRVAQPNISSATIVGVSCAIIVVLFAVQPFGTSKIATSFAPIVVIWLLFNACCGIYNLAKFDHSVLKAFSPFFAGSFLVRNGTDGWRTLSGLLLAFTGVEALFADLGAFTKRAIQLSWLCLAFPCLLLAYIGQAAYIAQDATETAFTNPFFYTVIPGTFYFSLVIAVMATIVASQAMITGVF
;
A
#
# COMPACT_ATOMS: atom_id res chain seq x y z
N GLN A 1 -26.15 -41.20 -69.87
CA GLN A 1 -27.40 -41.54 -70.59
C GLN A 1 -27.68 -43.02 -70.37
N PRO A 2 -28.95 -43.46 -70.32
CA PRO A 2 -30.16 -42.79 -69.83
C PRO A 2 -30.38 -43.15 -68.32
N GLY A 3 -31.50 -42.88 -67.62
CA GLY A 3 -32.76 -42.16 -67.88
C GLY A 3 -33.51 -42.02 -66.53
N MET A 4 -34.17 -40.89 -66.21
CA MET A 4 -35.58 -40.54 -66.54
C MET A 4 -36.62 -41.19 -65.58
N VAL A 5 -37.46 -40.47 -64.81
CA VAL A 5 -38.55 -39.48 -65.15
C VAL A 5 -39.88 -40.20 -65.45
N ASP A 6 -41.10 -39.83 -64.99
CA ASP A 6 -41.64 -38.96 -63.89
C ASP A 6 -43.08 -39.53 -63.55
N ILE A 7 -44.15 -38.91 -63.00
CA ILE A 7 -44.61 -37.52 -62.71
C ILE A 7 -45.83 -37.52 -61.72
N SER A 8 -46.30 -36.33 -61.30
CA SER A 8 -47.63 -36.00 -60.67
C SER A 8 -47.95 -36.43 -59.22
N ALA A 9 -48.68 -35.66 -58.39
CA ALA A 9 -49.15 -34.26 -58.51
C ALA A 9 -49.48 -33.59 -57.15
N THR A 10 -49.41 -32.25 -57.15
CA THR A 10 -49.88 -31.24 -56.18
C THR A 10 -51.33 -30.78 -56.54
N PRO A 11 -52.03 -29.78 -55.90
CA PRO A 11 -51.54 -28.70 -55.02
C PRO A 11 -52.43 -28.18 -53.84
N GLY A 12 -51.84 -27.23 -53.09
CA GLY A 12 -52.47 -26.32 -52.11
C GLY A 12 -51.35 -25.63 -51.29
N SER A 13 -50.92 -24.38 -51.52
CA SER A 13 -51.64 -23.08 -51.51
C SER A 13 -52.05 -22.68 -50.08
N GLN A 14 -51.65 -21.54 -49.49
CA GLN A 14 -50.94 -20.33 -49.99
C GLN A 14 -50.27 -19.55 -48.83
N SER A 15 -49.39 -18.57 -49.14
CA SER A 15 -48.93 -17.37 -48.35
C SER A 15 -49.04 -17.33 -46.79
N GLY A 16 -48.07 -16.89 -45.99
CA GLY A 16 -46.75 -16.29 -46.26
C GLY A 16 -46.72 -14.75 -46.22
N GLU A 17 -46.03 -14.15 -45.24
CA GLU A 17 -45.37 -12.81 -45.32
C GLU A 17 -44.44 -12.56 -44.11
N ASP A 18 -43.23 -12.06 -44.36
CA ASP A 18 -42.29 -11.52 -43.34
C ASP A 18 -42.39 -9.98 -43.32
N VAL A 19 -42.45 -9.35 -42.14
CA VAL A 19 -42.37 -7.88 -42.03
C VAL A 19 -41.39 -7.45 -40.93
N ASN A 20 -40.29 -6.83 -41.36
CA ASN A 20 -39.36 -6.08 -40.52
C ASN A 20 -39.97 -4.72 -40.14
N LEU A 21 -39.90 -4.30 -38.89
CA LEU A 21 -40.09 -2.88 -38.52
C LEU A 21 -39.41 -2.53 -37.19
N ALA A 22 -39.00 -1.27 -37.06
CA ALA A 22 -38.02 -0.82 -36.08
C ALA A 22 -38.61 0.01 -34.92
N LEU A 23 -37.80 0.15 -33.87
CA LEU A 23 -37.70 1.29 -32.94
C LEU A 23 -38.98 2.11 -32.66
N LYS A 24 -39.43 2.08 -31.40
CA LYS A 24 -40.04 3.26 -30.79
C LYS A 24 -39.73 3.39 -29.31
N SER A 25 -39.44 4.63 -28.90
CA SER A 25 -39.35 5.02 -27.49
C SER A 25 -40.73 5.08 -26.84
N GLY A 26 -40.78 4.89 -25.53
CA GLY A 26 -42.00 4.99 -24.72
C GLY A 26 -41.65 5.32 -23.27
N ASP A 27 -41.61 6.63 -22.94
CA ASP A 27 -41.60 7.15 -21.58
C ASP A 27 -43.00 7.03 -20.91
N VAL A 28 -43.08 7.47 -19.64
CA VAL A 28 -44.31 7.62 -18.81
C VAL A 28 -44.76 6.28 -18.16
N ALA A 29 -45.12 6.21 -16.86
CA ALA A 29 -45.49 7.26 -15.92
C ALA A 29 -44.68 7.29 -14.61
N GLN A 30 -44.64 8.47 -13.98
CA GLN A 30 -44.37 8.61 -12.55
C GLN A 30 -45.66 8.25 -11.77
N HIS A 31 -45.53 7.52 -10.66
CA HIS A 31 -46.49 7.59 -9.56
C HIS A 31 -45.77 8.10 -8.31
N LYS A 32 -46.39 9.05 -7.60
CA LYS A 32 -45.75 9.82 -6.53
C LYS A 32 -46.78 10.08 -5.43
N ASP A 33 -46.96 9.11 -4.54
CA ASP A 33 -47.83 9.26 -3.37
C ASP A 33 -47.12 10.06 -2.26
N PRO A 34 -47.67 11.21 -1.82
CA PRO A 34 -46.95 12.15 -0.95
C PRO A 34 -47.36 12.04 0.53
N SER A 35 -47.01 10.94 1.20
CA SER A 35 -47.02 10.91 2.68
C SER A 35 -46.25 9.72 3.26
N LEU A 36 -45.13 9.98 3.94
CA LEU A 36 -44.72 9.32 5.18
C LEU A 36 -43.48 10.03 5.76
N SER A 37 -43.67 10.59 6.97
CA SER A 37 -42.68 10.97 8.00
C SER A 37 -41.24 11.34 7.61
N GLU A 38 -40.83 12.54 8.03
CA GLU A 38 -39.44 12.90 8.33
C GLU A 38 -38.79 11.94 9.36
N ASN A 39 -37.47 12.07 9.53
CA ASN A 39 -36.56 11.29 10.42
C ASN A 39 -35.96 10.00 9.81
N ALA A 40 -34.89 10.15 9.03
CA ALA A 40 -33.98 9.06 8.66
C ALA A 40 -32.48 9.47 8.61
N ASP A 41 -32.12 10.63 9.18
CA ASP A 41 -30.73 11.12 9.28
C ASP A 41 -29.95 10.36 10.37
N GLY A 42 -29.68 9.08 10.13
CA GLY A 42 -29.09 8.16 11.11
C GLY A 42 -28.24 7.02 10.54
N TYR A 43 -28.05 6.94 9.23
CA TYR A 43 -27.10 5.98 8.65
C TYR A 43 -25.65 6.44 8.90
N SER A 44 -24.83 5.56 9.46
CA SER A 44 -23.42 5.88 9.69
C SER A 44 -22.66 5.86 8.36
N LEU A 45 -21.80 6.88 8.15
CA LEU A 45 -20.93 6.97 6.98
C LEU A 45 -20.09 5.70 6.80
N ASP A 46 -19.71 5.07 7.91
CA ASP A 46 -18.90 3.86 7.94
C ASP A 46 -19.66 2.63 7.40
N GLU A 47 -20.98 2.54 7.59
CA GLU A 47 -21.80 1.46 7.04
C GLU A 47 -22.11 1.67 5.55
N GLU A 48 -22.42 2.91 5.14
CA GLU A 48 -22.63 3.24 3.73
C GLU A 48 -21.33 3.01 2.93
N ALA A 49 -20.19 3.44 3.45
CA ALA A 49 -18.90 3.20 2.81
C ALA A 49 -18.46 1.72 2.84
N ALA A 50 -18.78 0.96 3.89
CA ALA A 50 -18.54 -0.49 3.90
C ALA A 50 -19.37 -1.24 2.84
N ARG A 51 -20.66 -0.88 2.68
CA ARG A 51 -21.52 -1.42 1.61
C ARG A 51 -21.01 -1.03 0.22
N ILE A 52 -20.49 0.19 0.06
CA ILE A 52 -19.92 0.65 -1.22
C ILE A 52 -18.59 -0.04 -1.53
N ALA A 53 -17.74 -0.31 -0.55
CA ALA A 53 -16.53 -1.12 -0.75
C ALA A 53 -16.85 -2.57 -1.19
N ASP A 54 -17.91 -3.16 -0.64
CA ASP A 54 -18.39 -4.50 -1.01
C ASP A 54 -19.05 -4.53 -2.41
N GLU A 55 -19.76 -3.47 -2.82
CA GLU A 55 -20.20 -3.29 -4.22
C GLU A 55 -19.04 -3.01 -5.19
N ASP A 56 -18.04 -2.21 -4.81
CA ASP A 56 -16.89 -1.83 -5.66
C ASP A 56 -16.01 -3.05 -5.96
N LEU A 57 -15.73 -3.91 -4.96
CA LEU A 57 -15.05 -5.20 -5.14
C LEU A 57 -15.73 -6.10 -6.19
N ASN A 58 -17.02 -5.87 -6.47
CA ASN A 58 -17.82 -6.66 -7.42
C ASN A 58 -18.14 -5.91 -8.73
N ARG A 59 -17.65 -4.69 -8.97
CA ARG A 59 -18.00 -3.89 -10.16
C ARG A 59 -16.79 -3.33 -10.94
N LYS A 60 -16.65 -3.81 -12.18
CA LYS A 60 -15.72 -3.32 -13.23
C LYS A 60 -16.00 -1.87 -13.73
N LYS A 61 -16.19 -0.87 -12.86
CA LYS A 61 -16.36 0.54 -13.26
C LYS A 61 -15.65 1.51 -12.32
N LYS A 62 -14.64 2.22 -12.84
CA LYS A 62 -13.93 3.34 -12.19
C LYS A 62 -14.89 4.43 -11.68
N GLN A 63 -15.28 4.34 -10.40
CA GLN A 63 -16.04 5.37 -9.72
C GLN A 63 -15.19 6.61 -9.44
N THR A 64 -15.82 7.79 -9.42
CA THR A 64 -15.14 9.06 -9.09
C THR A 64 -15.79 9.76 -7.90
N TYR A 65 -15.46 9.29 -6.70
CA TYR A 65 -15.88 9.90 -5.43
C TYR A 65 -15.49 11.39 -5.35
N LYS A 66 -16.36 12.18 -4.73
CA LYS A 66 -16.25 13.64 -4.59
C LYS A 66 -16.63 14.07 -3.17
N GLY A 67 -16.13 15.23 -2.75
CA GLY A 67 -16.50 15.85 -1.48
C GLY A 67 -16.10 15.03 -0.25
N ARG A 68 -16.96 15.02 0.77
CA ARG A 68 -16.67 14.45 2.09
C ARG A 68 -16.32 12.96 2.06
N MET A 69 -16.96 12.19 1.17
CA MET A 69 -16.68 10.75 1.04
C MET A 69 -15.26 10.47 0.54
N LEU A 70 -14.72 11.29 -0.38
CA LEU A 70 -13.33 11.15 -0.83
C LEU A 70 -12.32 11.41 0.29
N ILE A 71 -12.64 12.33 1.21
CA ILE A 71 -11.81 12.63 2.38
C ILE A 71 -11.90 11.50 3.42
N TRP A 72 -13.10 10.97 3.68
CA TRP A 72 -13.28 9.81 4.58
C TRP A 72 -12.55 8.57 4.02
N LEU A 73 -12.66 8.31 2.72
CA LEU A 73 -11.98 7.19 2.05
C LEU A 73 -10.45 7.34 2.08
N ALA A 74 -9.93 8.57 1.98
CA ALA A 74 -8.50 8.88 2.14
C ALA A 74 -8.02 8.66 3.60
N LEU A 75 -8.85 8.99 4.59
CA LEU A 75 -8.55 8.66 6.00
C LEU A 75 -8.60 7.15 6.25
N GLN A 76 -9.55 6.42 5.65
CA GLN A 76 -9.61 4.96 5.74
C GLN A 76 -8.38 4.30 5.08
N SER A 77 -8.01 4.72 3.87
CA SER A 77 -6.83 4.19 3.16
C SER A 77 -5.52 4.43 3.89
N THR A 78 -5.45 5.50 4.71
CA THR A 78 -4.29 5.77 5.59
C THR A 78 -4.00 4.61 6.54
N GLY A 79 -5.05 3.96 7.08
CA GLY A 79 -4.92 2.87 8.05
C GLY A 79 -4.37 1.57 7.51
N VAL A 80 -4.77 1.22 6.29
CA VAL A 80 -4.35 -0.01 5.62
C VAL A 80 -2.97 0.19 4.99
N ILE A 81 -2.82 1.27 4.20
CA ILE A 81 -1.67 1.44 3.31
C ILE A 81 -0.42 1.94 4.05
N TYR A 82 -0.57 2.88 5.00
CA TYR A 82 0.59 3.54 5.62
C TYR A 82 0.96 2.99 7.00
N GLY A 83 0.49 1.80 7.36
CA GLY A 83 0.90 1.12 8.59
C GLY A 83 2.41 0.87 8.61
N ASP A 84 2.93 0.12 7.63
CA ASP A 84 4.36 -0.26 7.53
C ASP A 84 5.28 0.97 7.46
N ILE A 85 5.23 1.73 6.35
CA ILE A 85 6.04 2.94 6.15
C ILE A 85 5.83 4.00 7.26
N GLY A 86 4.66 4.00 7.91
CA GLY A 86 4.35 4.82 9.07
C GLY A 86 5.20 4.49 10.29
N THR A 87 5.61 3.22 10.46
CA THR A 87 6.37 2.74 11.62
C THR A 87 7.88 2.79 11.45
N SER A 88 8.41 2.93 10.23
CA SER A 88 9.83 3.11 9.94
C SER A 88 10.59 4.12 10.83
N PRO A 89 10.02 5.27 11.26
CA PRO A 89 10.67 6.20 12.21
C PRO A 89 11.04 5.60 13.58
N LEU A 90 10.55 4.41 13.94
CA LEU A 90 11.00 3.69 15.14
C LEU A 90 12.44 3.18 15.01
N TYR A 91 12.84 2.74 13.81
CA TYR A 91 14.04 1.92 13.62
C TYR A 91 15.03 2.40 12.55
N VAL A 92 14.68 3.37 11.69
CA VAL A 92 15.59 3.85 10.61
C VAL A 92 16.92 4.39 11.14
N TYR A 93 16.90 5.38 12.05
CA TYR A 93 18.16 5.99 12.52
C TYR A 93 19.00 5.04 13.39
N SER A 94 18.38 4.17 14.19
CA SER A 94 19.09 3.14 14.98
C SER A 94 19.60 1.97 14.16
N SER A 95 19.00 1.69 12.99
CA SER A 95 19.54 0.75 12.00
C SER A 95 20.59 1.37 11.08
N THR A 96 20.63 2.70 10.99
CA THR A 96 21.63 3.45 10.22
C THR A 96 22.91 3.67 11.03
N PHE A 97 22.79 4.17 12.26
CA PHE A 97 23.93 4.62 13.05
C PHE A 97 24.25 3.65 14.19
N SER A 98 25.49 3.13 14.20
CA SER A 98 26.03 2.25 15.26
C SER A 98 26.72 3.02 16.39
N SER A 99 27.00 4.31 16.19
CA SER A 99 27.54 5.26 17.15
C SER A 99 26.89 6.63 16.93
N GLN A 100 27.04 7.56 17.87
CA GLN A 100 26.56 8.94 17.69
C GLN A 100 27.08 9.54 16.38
N PRO A 101 26.20 10.02 15.47
CA PRO A 101 26.61 10.54 14.18
C PRO A 101 27.18 11.96 14.30
N ALA A 102 28.16 12.30 13.45
CA ALA A 102 28.56 13.68 13.27
C ALA A 102 27.39 14.50 12.66
N TYR A 103 27.30 15.78 12.98
CA TYR A 103 26.20 16.65 12.54
C TYR A 103 25.97 16.60 11.01
N ASP A 104 27.03 16.73 10.22
CA ASP A 104 26.93 16.66 8.75
C ASP A 104 26.48 15.28 8.24
N ASP A 105 26.77 14.20 8.97
CA ASP A 105 26.37 12.85 8.58
C ASP A 105 24.89 12.60 8.88
N LEU A 106 24.39 13.15 9.99
CA LEU A 106 22.99 13.15 10.33
C LEU A 106 22.15 13.98 9.33
N VAL A 107 22.64 15.16 8.92
CA VAL A 107 22.01 15.99 7.87
C VAL A 107 22.08 15.30 6.50
N GLY A 108 23.17 14.61 6.20
CA GLY A 108 23.34 13.80 4.99
C GLY A 108 22.34 12.64 4.91
N ALA A 109 22.24 11.86 5.99
CA ALA A 109 21.26 10.78 6.15
C ALA A 109 19.81 11.29 6.05
N LEU A 110 19.48 12.39 6.74
CA LEU A 110 18.18 13.06 6.62
C LEU A 110 17.90 13.48 5.17
N SER A 111 18.89 14.03 4.46
CA SER A 111 18.75 14.42 3.05
C SER A 111 18.42 13.22 2.15
N ILE A 112 19.08 12.08 2.38
CA ILE A 112 18.78 10.82 1.69
C ILE A 112 17.35 10.36 2.00
N ILE A 113 16.87 10.46 3.23
CA ILE A 113 15.49 10.09 3.60
C ILE A 113 14.47 11.01 2.89
N ILE A 114 14.66 12.33 2.97
CA ILE A 114 13.79 13.33 2.32
C ILE A 114 13.70 13.07 0.80
N TRP A 115 14.83 12.90 0.13
CA TRP A 115 14.87 12.72 -1.32
C TRP A 115 14.44 11.32 -1.76
N THR A 116 14.65 10.29 -0.94
CA THR A 116 14.11 8.94 -1.20
C THR A 116 12.58 8.92 -1.08
N LEU A 117 12.02 9.49 -0.01
CA LEU A 117 10.56 9.62 0.14
C LEU A 117 9.95 10.43 -1.01
N THR A 118 10.63 11.49 -1.46
CA THR A 118 10.18 12.34 -2.56
C THR A 118 10.29 11.67 -3.93
N ILE A 119 11.43 11.05 -4.26
CA ILE A 119 11.67 10.47 -5.60
C ILE A 119 11.04 9.08 -5.73
N MET A 120 11.22 8.19 -4.74
CA MET A 120 10.58 6.88 -4.77
C MET A 120 9.08 7.04 -4.50
N VAL A 121 8.67 7.36 -3.28
CA VAL A 121 7.26 7.21 -2.91
C VAL A 121 6.36 8.23 -3.60
N THR A 122 6.73 9.51 -3.55
CA THR A 122 5.93 10.55 -4.20
C THR A 122 6.05 10.52 -5.73
N ILE A 123 7.24 10.63 -6.33
CA ILE A 123 7.34 10.73 -7.80
C ILE A 123 7.10 9.37 -8.48
N LYS A 124 7.88 8.33 -8.15
CA LYS A 124 7.74 7.00 -8.78
C LYS A 124 6.39 6.35 -8.39
N TYR A 125 6.07 6.18 -7.11
CA TYR A 125 4.86 5.42 -6.75
C TYR A 125 3.56 6.22 -6.95
N MET A 126 3.37 7.42 -6.37
CA MET A 126 2.09 8.17 -6.48
C MET A 126 1.73 8.62 -7.90
N PHE A 127 2.72 9.06 -8.69
CA PHE A 127 2.45 9.68 -9.98
C PHE A 127 2.68 8.75 -11.18
N ILE A 128 3.68 7.87 -11.13
CA ILE A 128 4.03 6.99 -12.27
C ILE A 128 3.42 5.59 -12.11
N VAL A 129 3.72 4.85 -11.02
CA VAL A 129 3.23 3.47 -10.83
C VAL A 129 1.71 3.43 -10.65
N LEU A 130 1.16 4.33 -9.82
CA LEU A 130 -0.30 4.54 -9.71
C LEU A 130 -0.95 5.07 -11.01
N ALA A 131 -0.21 5.35 -12.09
CA ALA A 131 -0.75 5.65 -13.42
C ALA A 131 -0.66 4.47 -14.41
N ALA A 132 -0.11 3.33 -13.99
CA ALA A 132 -0.08 2.09 -14.76
C ALA A 132 -1.14 1.11 -14.20
N ASP A 133 -2.42 1.52 -14.20
CA ASP A 133 -3.55 0.70 -13.75
C ASP A 133 -4.20 -0.10 -14.91
N ASP A 134 -4.61 -1.35 -14.65
CA ASP A 134 -5.34 -2.21 -15.61
C ASP A 134 -6.82 -2.24 -15.21
N ASP A 135 -7.61 -1.34 -15.81
CA ASP A 135 -9.03 -1.05 -15.52
C ASP A 135 -9.43 -0.73 -14.06
N GLY A 136 -8.48 -0.73 -13.13
CA GLY A 136 -8.67 -0.44 -11.70
C GLY A 136 -7.84 -1.34 -10.80
N GLU A 137 -7.44 -2.51 -11.31
CA GLU A 137 -6.56 -3.44 -10.63
C GLU A 137 -5.11 -2.92 -10.60
N GLY A 138 -4.43 -3.16 -9.48
CA GLY A 138 -3.02 -2.85 -9.28
C GLY A 138 -2.34 -3.87 -8.37
N GLY A 139 -1.03 -3.69 -8.14
CA GLY A 139 -0.25 -4.57 -7.29
C GLY A 139 0.59 -5.59 -8.05
N THR A 140 1.51 -6.21 -7.32
CA THR A 140 2.32 -7.34 -7.81
C THR A 140 1.44 -8.51 -8.25
N PHE A 141 0.30 -8.73 -7.58
CA PHE A 141 -0.71 -9.70 -7.97
C PHE A 141 -1.44 -9.34 -9.27
N ALA A 142 -1.83 -8.08 -9.50
CA ALA A 142 -2.40 -7.68 -10.79
C ALA A 142 -1.35 -7.80 -11.92
N LEU A 143 -0.09 -7.44 -11.67
CA LEU A 143 0.99 -7.59 -12.64
C LEU A 143 1.30 -9.07 -12.94
N TYR A 144 1.27 -9.96 -11.93
CA TYR A 144 1.41 -11.41 -12.11
C TYR A 144 0.22 -12.00 -12.85
N SER A 145 -1.00 -11.59 -12.51
CA SER A 145 -2.26 -11.90 -13.22
C SER A 145 -2.16 -11.51 -14.70
N LEU A 146 -1.73 -10.29 -15.00
CA LEU A 146 -1.49 -9.80 -16.35
C LEU A 146 -0.43 -10.65 -17.07
N LEU A 147 0.71 -10.92 -16.43
CA LEU A 147 1.79 -11.72 -17.00
C LEU A 147 1.35 -13.17 -17.29
N ALA A 148 0.52 -13.76 -16.42
CA ALA A 148 -0.09 -15.07 -16.64
C ALA A 148 -1.12 -15.06 -17.77
N ARG A 149 -2.03 -14.06 -17.81
CA ARG A 149 -3.02 -13.81 -18.88
C ARG A 149 -2.36 -13.63 -20.24
N TYR A 150 -1.21 -12.95 -20.31
CA TYR A 150 -0.55 -12.58 -21.56
C TYR A 150 0.49 -13.59 -22.06
N ALA A 151 1.30 -14.19 -21.19
CA ALA A 151 2.44 -15.04 -21.57
C ALA A 151 2.21 -16.56 -21.42
N HIS A 152 0.99 -16.99 -21.08
CA HIS A 152 0.60 -18.39 -20.90
C HIS A 152 1.51 -19.16 -19.91
N ILE A 153 1.90 -18.47 -18.83
CA ILE A 153 2.91 -18.95 -17.87
C ILE A 153 2.35 -20.03 -16.93
N ALA A 154 1.12 -19.87 -16.45
CA ALA A 154 0.44 -20.90 -15.66
C ALA A 154 -0.13 -21.99 -16.59
N GLN A 155 -0.10 -23.24 -16.13
CA GLN A 155 -0.77 -24.35 -16.80
C GLN A 155 -2.14 -24.52 -16.14
N ARG A 156 -3.21 -24.47 -16.96
CA ARG A 156 -4.59 -24.34 -16.47
C ARG A 156 -5.13 -25.70 -16.03
N ASP A 157 -5.18 -25.95 -14.73
CA ASP A 157 -5.83 -27.14 -14.17
C ASP A 157 -7.36 -27.01 -14.33
N PRO A 158 -8.03 -27.95 -15.02
CA PRO A 158 -9.46 -27.83 -15.32
C PRO A 158 -10.39 -27.91 -14.11
N ASN A 159 -9.93 -28.38 -12.94
CA ASN A 159 -10.75 -28.47 -11.73
C ASN A 159 -10.86 -27.15 -10.94
N THR A 160 -9.93 -26.20 -11.10
CA THR A 160 -9.86 -24.99 -10.26
C THR A 160 -10.63 -23.81 -10.86
N GLN A 161 -11.95 -23.98 -11.04
CA GLN A 161 -12.81 -22.99 -11.72
C GLN A 161 -13.39 -21.89 -10.80
N GLY A 162 -13.00 -21.85 -9.53
CA GLY A 162 -13.80 -21.18 -8.47
C GLY A 162 -13.54 -19.70 -8.17
N SER A 163 -12.32 -19.16 -8.36
CA SER A 163 -11.90 -17.94 -7.62
C SER A 163 -11.40 -16.74 -8.44
N LEU A 164 -10.93 -16.90 -9.68
CA LEU A 164 -10.37 -15.77 -10.45
C LEU A 164 -10.80 -15.82 -11.93
N ASN A 165 -11.69 -14.90 -12.32
CA ASN A 165 -12.11 -14.72 -13.71
C ASN A 165 -11.02 -13.98 -14.53
N LEU A 166 -9.97 -14.71 -14.89
CA LEU A 166 -8.86 -14.24 -15.73
C LEU A 166 -9.26 -14.22 -17.21
N GLU A 167 -10.16 -13.31 -17.58
CA GLU A 167 -10.55 -13.10 -18.98
C GLU A 167 -9.35 -12.66 -19.83
N ARG A 168 -9.29 -13.17 -21.07
CA ARG A 168 -8.19 -12.93 -22.01
C ARG A 168 -8.56 -11.81 -22.97
N TYR A 169 -7.83 -10.68 -22.92
CA TYR A 169 -7.90 -9.65 -23.96
C TYR A 169 -7.63 -10.24 -25.34
N ASN A 170 -8.47 -9.89 -26.31
CA ASN A 170 -8.35 -10.38 -27.67
C ASN A 170 -7.22 -9.69 -28.43
N THR A 171 -6.72 -10.35 -29.48
CA THR A 171 -5.54 -9.86 -30.22
C THR A 171 -5.80 -8.56 -31.00
N GLY A 172 -7.06 -8.10 -31.08
CA GLY A 172 -7.43 -6.79 -31.59
C GLY A 172 -6.89 -5.65 -30.72
N ASP A 173 -7.17 -5.72 -29.42
CA ASP A 173 -7.27 -4.55 -28.51
C ASP A 173 -5.91 -4.00 -28.04
N MET A 174 -4.83 -4.76 -28.24
CA MET A 174 -3.47 -4.34 -27.86
C MET A 174 -2.91 -3.24 -28.78
N LYS A 175 -2.20 -2.25 -28.21
CA LYS A 175 -1.33 -1.33 -28.96
C LYS A 175 -0.26 -2.11 -29.74
N VAL A 176 0.09 -1.64 -30.94
CA VAL A 176 0.95 -2.37 -31.90
C VAL A 176 2.30 -2.81 -31.30
N ALA A 177 2.96 -1.95 -30.52
CA ALA A 177 4.22 -2.28 -29.84
C ALA A 177 4.11 -3.51 -28.91
N ASN A 178 3.00 -3.63 -28.17
CA ASN A 178 2.78 -4.74 -27.24
C ASN A 178 2.59 -6.07 -27.98
N LYS A 179 2.06 -6.05 -29.22
CA LYS A 179 1.93 -7.26 -30.05
C LYS A 179 3.31 -7.84 -30.41
N GLY A 180 4.29 -7.00 -30.71
CA GLY A 180 5.67 -7.44 -30.97
C GLY A 180 6.34 -8.07 -29.76
N ILE A 181 6.25 -7.43 -28.60
CA ILE A 181 6.78 -7.95 -27.33
C ILE A 181 6.12 -9.29 -26.96
N ARG A 182 4.78 -9.38 -27.08
CA ARG A 182 4.02 -10.61 -26.83
C ARG A 182 4.52 -11.76 -27.72
N THR A 183 4.59 -11.56 -29.03
CA THR A 183 5.01 -12.61 -29.97
C THR A 183 6.45 -13.10 -29.68
N MET A 184 7.35 -12.20 -29.27
CA MET A 184 8.71 -12.57 -28.86
C MET A 184 8.71 -13.45 -27.59
N ILE A 185 7.89 -13.10 -26.59
CA ILE A 185 7.75 -13.89 -25.35
C ILE A 185 7.07 -15.24 -25.62
N GLU A 186 5.97 -15.28 -26.36
CA GLU A 186 5.24 -16.52 -26.65
C GLU A 186 6.12 -17.51 -27.45
N ASN A 187 6.87 -17.04 -28.46
CA ASN A 187 7.78 -17.88 -29.23
C ASN A 187 9.04 -18.31 -28.46
N SER A 188 9.59 -17.46 -27.57
CA SER A 188 10.84 -17.77 -26.87
C SER A 188 10.62 -18.62 -25.61
N ARG A 189 11.06 -19.89 -25.66
CA ARG A 189 11.12 -20.77 -24.47
C ARG A 189 12.00 -20.18 -23.37
N VAL A 190 13.08 -19.47 -23.73
CA VAL A 190 13.98 -18.80 -22.78
C VAL A 190 13.26 -17.65 -22.08
N ALA A 191 12.53 -16.81 -22.82
CA ALA A 191 11.76 -15.70 -22.23
C ALA A 191 10.70 -16.22 -21.25
N ARG A 192 9.95 -17.26 -21.61
CA ARG A 192 8.96 -17.88 -20.70
C ARG A 192 9.58 -18.51 -19.45
N VAL A 193 10.79 -19.08 -19.52
CA VAL A 193 11.51 -19.59 -18.35
C VAL A 193 12.04 -18.44 -17.48
N PHE A 194 12.63 -17.41 -18.09
CA PHE A 194 13.11 -16.22 -17.37
C PHE A 194 11.98 -15.50 -16.64
N LEU A 195 10.83 -15.28 -17.29
CA LEU A 195 9.65 -14.66 -16.68
C LEU A 195 9.04 -15.53 -15.55
N LYS A 196 9.10 -16.86 -15.67
CA LYS A 196 8.73 -17.77 -14.55
C LYS A 196 9.66 -17.59 -13.35
N ILE A 197 10.98 -17.56 -13.57
CA ILE A 197 11.97 -17.35 -12.51
C ILE A 197 11.77 -15.98 -11.85
N LEU A 198 11.60 -14.93 -12.65
CA LEU A 198 11.37 -13.56 -12.17
C LEU A 198 10.06 -13.44 -11.35
N GLY A 199 8.98 -14.10 -11.79
CA GLY A 199 7.71 -14.13 -11.06
C GLY A 199 7.82 -14.87 -9.73
N VAL A 200 8.46 -16.05 -9.70
CA VAL A 200 8.71 -16.80 -8.45
C VAL A 200 9.62 -16.03 -7.51
N LEU A 201 10.65 -15.36 -8.02
CA LEU A 201 11.54 -14.50 -7.24
C LEU A 201 10.78 -13.32 -6.61
N GLY A 202 9.90 -12.66 -7.37
CA GLY A 202 9.08 -11.56 -6.86
C GLY A 202 8.13 -12.01 -5.74
N VAL A 203 7.45 -13.15 -5.90
CA VAL A 203 6.59 -13.71 -4.83
C VAL A 203 7.41 -14.09 -3.60
N ALA A 204 8.60 -14.67 -3.77
CA ALA A 204 9.49 -15.00 -2.66
C ALA A 204 10.03 -13.75 -1.92
N MET A 205 10.27 -12.65 -2.64
CA MET A 205 10.66 -11.37 -2.03
C MET A 205 9.52 -10.78 -1.19
N VAL A 206 8.30 -10.70 -1.74
CA VAL A 206 7.11 -10.21 -1.01
C VAL A 206 6.82 -11.09 0.21
N MET A 207 6.95 -12.42 0.09
CA MET A 207 6.79 -13.33 1.23
C MET A 207 7.88 -13.14 2.31
N SER A 208 9.11 -12.79 1.92
CA SER A 208 10.17 -12.46 2.88
C SER A 208 9.88 -11.14 3.60
N ASP A 209 9.33 -10.14 2.91
CA ASP A 209 8.99 -8.83 3.49
C ASP A 209 7.86 -8.96 4.53
N GLY A 210 6.80 -9.72 4.21
CA GLY A 210 5.70 -10.04 5.14
C GLY A 210 6.11 -10.84 6.38
N VAL A 211 7.31 -11.43 6.41
CA VAL A 211 7.90 -12.06 7.61
C VAL A 211 8.81 -11.08 8.37
N LEU A 212 9.54 -10.22 7.67
CA LEU A 212 10.51 -9.29 8.27
C LEU A 212 9.84 -8.05 8.89
N THR A 213 8.87 -7.42 8.20
CA THR A 213 8.22 -6.20 8.67
C THR A 213 7.53 -6.36 10.03
N PRO A 214 6.73 -7.43 10.30
CA PRO A 214 6.14 -7.63 11.61
C PRO A 214 7.18 -7.78 12.72
N ALA A 215 8.25 -8.54 12.45
CA ALA A 215 9.32 -8.78 13.42
C ALA A 215 10.08 -7.48 13.77
N GLN A 216 10.48 -6.69 12.77
CA GLN A 216 11.23 -5.45 12.94
C GLN A 216 10.38 -4.37 13.61
N SER A 217 9.13 -4.21 13.17
CA SER A 217 8.23 -3.16 13.65
C SER A 217 7.85 -3.37 15.12
N ILE A 218 7.40 -4.58 15.48
CA ILE A 218 7.04 -4.91 16.88
C ILE A 218 8.28 -4.83 17.78
N LEU A 219 9.45 -5.31 17.32
CA LEU A 219 10.69 -5.17 18.08
C LEU A 219 11.05 -3.70 18.33
N GLY A 220 10.91 -2.83 17.32
CA GLY A 220 11.14 -1.39 17.46
C GLY A 220 10.23 -0.72 18.50
N ALA A 221 8.95 -1.08 18.56
CA ALA A 221 8.04 -0.57 19.59
C ALA A 221 8.37 -1.11 21.00
N ILE A 222 8.67 -2.41 21.13
CA ILE A 222 8.92 -3.05 22.43
C ILE A 222 10.30 -2.68 23.01
N GLN A 223 11.27 -2.28 22.17
CA GLN A 223 12.54 -1.69 22.64
C GLN A 223 12.34 -0.43 23.50
N GLY A 224 11.24 0.32 23.30
CA GLY A 224 10.86 1.47 24.14
C GLY A 224 10.70 1.13 25.64
N LEU A 225 10.38 -0.13 25.99
CA LEU A 225 10.36 -0.57 27.39
C LEU A 225 11.74 -0.44 28.06
N ARG A 226 12.84 -0.53 27.31
CA ARG A 226 14.20 -0.38 27.84
C ARG A 226 14.54 1.07 28.16
N VAL A 227 13.94 2.03 27.44
CA VAL A 227 14.02 3.46 27.76
C VAL A 227 13.21 3.77 29.04
N ALA A 228 12.11 3.05 29.27
CA ALA A 228 11.32 3.13 30.51
C ALA A 228 12.03 2.50 31.72
N GLN A 229 12.65 1.33 31.52
CA GLN A 229 13.34 0.56 32.55
C GLN A 229 14.62 -0.10 31.97
N PRO A 230 15.80 0.51 32.16
CA PRO A 230 17.07 0.02 31.61
C PRO A 230 17.47 -1.41 32.05
N ASN A 231 16.92 -1.89 33.16
CA ASN A 231 17.18 -3.21 33.75
C ASN A 231 16.51 -4.38 33.00
N ILE A 232 15.64 -4.12 32.02
CA ILE A 232 14.99 -5.17 31.24
C ILE A 232 16.00 -5.83 30.29
N SER A 233 16.11 -7.17 30.34
CA SER A 233 17.04 -7.92 29.51
C SER A 233 16.63 -7.95 28.04
N SER A 234 17.60 -7.99 27.12
CA SER A 234 17.34 -8.14 25.68
C SER A 234 16.55 -9.41 25.35
N ALA A 235 16.77 -10.50 26.11
CA ALA A 235 16.02 -11.75 25.96
C ALA A 235 14.54 -11.59 26.34
N THR A 236 14.23 -10.75 27.33
CA THR A 236 12.85 -10.40 27.71
C THR A 236 12.17 -9.59 26.61
N ILE A 237 12.86 -8.60 26.03
CA ILE A 237 12.36 -7.78 24.91
C ILE A 237 12.02 -8.66 23.70
N VAL A 238 12.94 -9.52 23.29
CA VAL A 238 12.72 -10.47 22.18
C VAL A 238 11.60 -11.45 22.49
N GLY A 239 11.55 -12.03 23.70
CA GLY A 239 10.51 -12.95 24.12
C GLY A 239 9.10 -12.32 24.10
N VAL A 240 8.97 -11.07 24.54
CA VAL A 240 7.70 -10.31 24.46
C VAL A 240 7.32 -10.03 23.01
N SER A 241 8.26 -9.60 22.16
CA SER A 241 7.99 -9.40 20.73
C SER A 241 7.52 -10.68 20.03
N CYS A 242 8.18 -11.82 20.29
CA CYS A 242 7.76 -13.12 19.78
C CYS A 242 6.36 -13.52 20.29
N ALA A 243 6.05 -13.29 21.56
CA ALA A 243 4.73 -13.58 22.12
C ALA A 243 3.62 -12.73 21.46
N ILE A 244 3.87 -11.45 21.19
CA ILE A 244 2.95 -10.57 20.46
C ILE A 244 2.73 -11.10 19.04
N ILE A 245 3.79 -11.45 18.31
CA ILE A 245 3.70 -12.01 16.96
C ILE A 245 2.86 -13.29 16.95
N VAL A 246 3.10 -14.22 17.88
CA VAL A 246 2.30 -15.47 17.98
C VAL A 246 0.82 -15.18 18.25
N VAL A 247 0.50 -14.20 19.11
CA VAL A 247 -0.89 -13.79 19.35
C VAL A 247 -1.51 -13.14 18.11
N LEU A 248 -0.78 -12.32 17.36
CA LEU A 248 -1.27 -11.69 16.13
C LEU A 248 -1.62 -12.70 15.04
N PHE A 249 -0.77 -13.70 14.83
CA PHE A 249 -1.06 -14.82 13.91
C PHE A 249 -2.25 -15.66 14.42
N ALA A 250 -2.32 -15.94 15.73
CA ALA A 250 -3.42 -16.71 16.32
C ALA A 250 -4.79 -16.00 16.25
N VAL A 251 -4.83 -14.68 16.06
CA VAL A 251 -6.06 -13.89 15.94
C VAL A 251 -6.56 -13.78 14.48
N GLN A 252 -5.73 -14.01 13.47
CA GLN A 252 -6.15 -13.93 12.06
C GLN A 252 -7.42 -14.74 11.70
N PRO A 253 -7.62 -15.99 12.18
CA PRO A 253 -8.79 -16.80 11.80
C PRO A 253 -10.15 -16.23 12.22
N PHE A 254 -10.18 -15.20 13.09
CA PHE A 254 -11.41 -14.57 13.56
C PHE A 254 -11.94 -13.47 12.61
N GLY A 255 -11.23 -13.18 11.52
CA GLY A 255 -11.71 -12.35 10.41
C GLY A 255 -11.24 -10.89 10.48
N THR A 256 -10.45 -10.47 9.49
CA THR A 256 -9.79 -9.16 9.43
C THR A 256 -10.74 -8.00 9.06
N SER A 257 -11.82 -8.26 8.32
CA SER A 257 -12.65 -7.20 7.69
C SER A 257 -13.30 -6.22 8.67
N LYS A 258 -13.69 -6.68 9.88
CA LYS A 258 -14.22 -5.79 10.93
C LYS A 258 -13.15 -5.07 11.75
N ILE A 259 -11.91 -5.55 11.72
CA ILE A 259 -10.79 -4.98 12.49
C ILE A 259 -10.09 -3.89 11.66
N ALA A 260 -10.03 -4.06 10.34
CA ALA A 260 -9.44 -3.09 9.40
C ALA A 260 -9.98 -1.65 9.55
N THR A 261 -11.28 -1.49 9.83
CA THR A 261 -11.88 -0.15 10.03
C THR A 261 -11.34 0.54 11.30
N SER A 262 -10.93 -0.21 12.32
CA SER A 262 -10.30 0.33 13.54
C SER A 262 -8.83 0.70 13.35
N PHE A 263 -8.18 0.24 12.27
CA PHE A 263 -6.77 0.54 12.00
C PHE A 263 -6.54 1.98 11.55
N ALA A 264 -7.47 2.57 10.79
CA ALA A 264 -7.35 3.95 10.30
C ALA A 264 -7.20 5.01 11.39
N PRO A 265 -8.06 5.07 12.44
CA PRO A 265 -7.85 5.98 13.55
C PRO A 265 -6.49 5.83 14.24
N ILE A 266 -5.99 4.60 14.40
CA ILE A 266 -4.71 4.31 15.06
C ILE A 266 -3.54 4.91 14.25
N VAL A 267 -3.48 4.65 12.94
CA VAL A 267 -2.38 5.14 12.08
C VAL A 267 -2.46 6.67 11.90
N VAL A 268 -3.67 7.24 11.79
CA VAL A 268 -3.85 8.69 11.74
C VAL A 268 -3.35 9.37 13.03
N ILE A 269 -3.71 8.85 14.20
CA ILE A 269 -3.24 9.36 15.50
C ILE A 269 -1.72 9.19 15.65
N TRP A 270 -1.18 8.04 15.24
CA TRP A 270 0.26 7.76 15.23
C TRP A 270 1.05 8.76 14.37
N LEU A 271 0.63 8.99 13.12
CA LEU A 271 1.28 9.91 12.19
C LEU A 271 1.20 11.36 12.71
N LEU A 272 0.04 11.80 13.18
CA LEU A 272 -0.12 13.14 13.75
C LEU A 272 0.69 13.34 15.04
N PHE A 273 0.77 12.35 15.91
CA PHE A 273 1.61 12.40 17.12
C PHE A 273 3.10 12.52 16.77
N ASN A 274 3.56 11.75 15.77
CA ASN A 274 4.92 11.86 15.24
C ASN A 274 5.19 13.24 14.63
N ALA A 275 4.23 13.81 13.88
CA ALA A 275 4.34 15.16 13.33
C ALA A 275 4.41 16.23 14.44
N CYS A 276 3.62 16.11 15.50
CA CYS A 276 3.67 17.02 16.66
C CYS A 276 5.00 16.94 17.42
N CYS A 277 5.54 15.74 17.65
CA CYS A 277 6.88 15.57 18.21
C CYS A 277 7.94 16.15 17.26
N GLY A 278 7.77 15.92 15.95
CA GLY A 278 8.61 16.49 14.89
C GLY A 278 8.74 18.01 14.97
N ILE A 279 7.60 18.70 14.99
CA ILE A 279 7.49 20.15 15.11
C ILE A 279 8.07 20.64 16.45
N TYR A 280 7.77 19.95 17.57
CA TYR A 280 8.30 20.32 18.89
C TYR A 280 9.84 20.29 18.93
N ASN A 281 10.46 19.23 18.39
CA ASN A 281 11.91 19.11 18.40
C ASN A 281 12.57 20.10 17.44
N LEU A 282 12.03 20.27 16.24
CA LEU A 282 12.50 21.26 15.29
C LEU A 282 12.47 22.69 15.88
N ALA A 283 11.39 23.04 16.60
CA ALA A 283 11.22 24.34 17.23
C ALA A 283 12.09 24.57 18.49
N LYS A 284 12.64 23.51 19.09
CA LYS A 284 13.33 23.56 20.39
C LYS A 284 14.84 23.31 20.31
N PHE A 285 15.28 22.42 19.42
CA PHE A 285 16.67 21.99 19.31
C PHE A 285 17.32 22.66 18.09
N ASP A 286 17.63 21.93 17.00
CA ASP A 286 18.18 22.55 15.79
C ASP A 286 17.17 22.72 14.64
N HIS A 287 17.01 23.96 14.19
CA HIS A 287 16.30 24.30 12.94
C HIS A 287 17.19 24.11 11.70
N SER A 288 18.51 24.10 11.87
CA SER A 288 19.47 24.13 10.78
C SER A 288 19.61 22.79 10.05
N VAL A 289 19.07 21.69 10.61
CA VAL A 289 18.89 20.41 9.91
C VAL A 289 18.00 20.52 8.66
N LEU A 290 17.16 21.56 8.55
CA LEU A 290 16.36 21.85 7.34
C LEU A 290 17.22 22.08 6.09
N LYS A 291 18.53 22.30 6.22
CA LYS A 291 19.50 22.27 5.10
C LYS A 291 19.42 20.96 4.31
N ALA A 292 19.03 19.84 4.93
CA ALA A 292 18.87 18.53 4.33
C ALA A 292 17.89 18.49 3.13
N PHE A 293 16.96 19.45 3.01
CA PHE A 293 16.14 19.59 1.79
C PHE A 293 16.97 19.81 0.52
N SER A 294 18.21 20.34 0.64
CA SER A 294 19.13 20.38 -0.50
C SER A 294 19.77 19.00 -0.74
N PRO A 295 19.64 18.40 -1.94
CA PRO A 295 20.20 17.07 -2.25
C PRO A 295 21.73 17.07 -2.27
N PHE A 296 22.37 18.25 -2.18
CA PHE A 296 23.81 18.39 -1.97
C PHE A 296 24.29 17.63 -0.73
N PHE A 297 23.51 17.58 0.35
CA PHE A 297 23.91 16.89 1.59
C PHE A 297 23.85 15.37 1.45
N ALA A 298 22.89 14.82 0.70
CA ALA A 298 22.88 13.41 0.32
C ALA A 298 24.11 13.04 -0.54
N GLY A 299 24.48 13.91 -1.48
CA GLY A 299 25.68 13.74 -2.30
C GLY A 299 26.98 13.81 -1.50
N SER A 300 27.14 14.83 -0.64
CA SER A 300 28.36 15.00 0.16
C SER A 300 28.54 13.90 1.22
N PHE A 301 27.47 13.37 1.79
CA PHE A 301 27.49 12.19 2.66
C PHE A 301 28.12 10.98 1.97
N LEU A 302 27.62 10.62 0.79
CA LEU A 302 28.11 9.45 0.04
C LEU A 302 29.55 9.65 -0.46
N VAL A 303 29.93 10.88 -0.81
CA VAL A 303 31.31 11.20 -1.20
C VAL A 303 32.28 11.18 -0.01
N ARG A 304 31.88 11.69 1.17
CA ARG A 304 32.72 11.69 2.38
C ARG A 304 32.89 10.28 2.95
N ASN A 305 31.81 9.53 3.06
CA ASN A 305 31.79 8.25 3.78
C ASN A 305 32.05 7.04 2.86
N GLY A 306 32.12 7.24 1.54
CA GLY A 306 32.56 6.24 0.56
C GLY A 306 31.84 4.89 0.71
N THR A 307 32.60 3.83 0.99
CA THR A 307 32.05 2.48 1.15
C THR A 307 31.15 2.33 2.38
N ASP A 308 31.40 3.10 3.45
CA ASP A 308 30.61 3.02 4.68
C ASP A 308 29.34 3.89 4.60
N GLY A 309 29.38 4.96 3.82
CA GLY A 309 28.20 5.65 3.29
C GLY A 309 27.30 4.70 2.49
N TRP A 310 27.90 3.86 1.65
CA TRP A 310 27.18 2.84 0.89
C TRP A 310 26.60 1.70 1.76
N ARG A 311 27.23 1.39 2.90
CA ARG A 311 26.69 0.42 3.88
C ARG A 311 25.53 1.03 4.67
N THR A 312 25.67 2.26 5.14
CA THR A 312 24.62 3.00 5.88
C THR A 312 23.36 3.25 5.06
N LEU A 313 23.45 3.30 3.72
CA LEU A 313 22.27 3.30 2.85
C LEU A 313 21.27 2.19 3.20
N SER A 314 21.72 0.99 3.61
CA SER A 314 20.81 -0.11 3.97
C SER A 314 19.85 0.23 5.12
N GLY A 315 20.32 0.94 6.15
CA GLY A 315 19.49 1.46 7.24
C GLY A 315 18.57 2.61 6.81
N LEU A 316 18.94 3.34 5.75
CA LEU A 316 18.14 4.41 5.16
C LEU A 316 17.09 3.90 4.15
N LEU A 317 17.28 2.73 3.53
CA LEU A 317 16.26 2.08 2.69
C LEU A 317 15.01 1.72 3.50
N LEU A 318 15.19 1.40 4.79
CA LEU A 318 14.10 1.14 5.75
C LEU A 318 13.14 2.33 5.92
N ALA A 319 13.47 3.53 5.44
CA ALA A 319 12.57 4.69 5.48
C ALA A 319 11.45 4.63 4.42
N PHE A 320 11.49 3.66 3.50
CA PHE A 320 10.45 3.44 2.49
C PHE A 320 10.08 1.95 2.30
N THR A 321 10.31 1.09 3.29
CA THR A 321 9.59 -0.20 3.36
C THR A 321 8.08 0.05 3.41
N GLY A 322 7.26 -0.91 2.97
CA GLY A 322 5.80 -0.74 2.89
C GLY A 322 5.26 0.01 1.66
N VAL A 323 6.11 0.54 0.76
CA VAL A 323 5.66 1.13 -0.52
C VAL A 323 5.06 0.10 -1.49
N GLU A 324 5.13 -1.18 -1.14
CA GLU A 324 4.61 -2.28 -1.95
C GLU A 324 3.16 -2.63 -1.58
N ALA A 325 2.77 -2.51 -0.30
CA ALA A 325 1.38 -2.55 0.15
C ALA A 325 0.55 -1.44 -0.54
N LEU A 326 1.12 -0.24 -0.63
CA LEU A 326 0.63 0.89 -1.44
C LEU A 326 0.36 0.55 -2.91
N PHE A 327 1.03 -0.44 -3.49
CA PHE A 327 0.72 -0.92 -4.84
C PHE A 327 -0.30 -2.06 -4.82
N ALA A 328 -0.26 -2.96 -3.83
CA ALA A 328 -1.24 -4.04 -3.65
C ALA A 328 -2.68 -3.52 -3.44
N ASP A 329 -2.85 -2.48 -2.62
CA ASP A 329 -4.15 -1.96 -2.19
C ASP A 329 -4.89 -1.09 -3.23
N LEU A 330 -4.39 -0.99 -4.48
CA LEU A 330 -5.05 -0.24 -5.56
C LEU A 330 -6.48 -0.73 -5.84
N GLY A 331 -6.73 -2.04 -5.69
CA GLY A 331 -8.06 -2.63 -5.90
C GLY A 331 -9.09 -2.24 -4.82
N ALA A 332 -8.63 -1.86 -3.62
CA ALA A 332 -9.50 -1.49 -2.50
C ALA A 332 -9.78 0.02 -2.42
N PHE A 333 -8.86 0.88 -2.90
CA PHE A 333 -8.97 2.33 -2.74
C PHE A 333 -8.69 3.09 -4.05
N THR A 334 -9.60 4.00 -4.41
CA THR A 334 -9.40 4.81 -5.63
C THR A 334 -8.10 5.63 -5.55
N LYS A 335 -7.35 5.67 -6.67
CA LYS A 335 -6.11 6.46 -6.83
C LYS A 335 -6.15 7.86 -6.21
N ARG A 336 -7.28 8.57 -6.34
CA ARG A 336 -7.43 9.94 -5.80
C ARG A 336 -7.48 9.99 -4.27
N ALA A 337 -8.05 8.98 -3.62
CA ALA A 337 -8.00 8.86 -2.16
C ALA A 337 -6.55 8.64 -1.70
N ILE A 338 -5.86 7.68 -2.32
CA ILE A 338 -4.44 7.35 -2.04
C ILE A 338 -3.52 8.57 -2.25
N GLN A 339 -3.67 9.29 -3.37
CA GLN A 339 -2.87 10.49 -3.64
C GLN A 339 -3.15 11.62 -2.63
N LEU A 340 -4.40 11.79 -2.20
CA LEU A 340 -4.77 12.80 -1.20
C LEU A 340 -4.24 12.44 0.19
N SER A 341 -4.40 11.19 0.63
CA SER A 341 -3.92 10.72 1.94
C SER A 341 -2.40 10.73 2.04
N TRP A 342 -1.69 10.39 0.96
CA TRP A 342 -0.24 10.52 0.94
C TRP A 342 0.20 11.98 1.05
N LEU A 343 -0.24 12.84 0.11
CA LEU A 343 0.28 14.20 -0.02
C LEU A 343 -0.13 15.13 1.14
N CYS A 344 -1.34 14.95 1.70
CA CYS A 344 -1.87 15.83 2.75
C CYS A 344 -1.70 15.31 4.18
N LEU A 345 -1.39 14.02 4.38
CA LEU A 345 -1.23 13.44 5.72
C LEU A 345 0.07 12.65 5.88
N ALA A 346 0.24 11.52 5.19
CA ALA A 346 1.34 10.60 5.48
C ALA A 346 2.73 11.18 5.15
N PHE A 347 2.90 11.77 3.96
CA PHE A 347 4.16 12.40 3.55
C PHE A 347 4.60 13.54 4.49
N PRO A 348 3.78 14.57 4.79
CA PRO A 348 4.20 15.63 5.70
C PRO A 348 4.42 15.14 7.14
N CYS A 349 3.65 14.15 7.63
CA CYS A 349 3.87 13.60 8.97
C CYS A 349 5.20 12.84 9.08
N LEU A 350 5.51 11.96 8.13
CA LEU A 350 6.78 11.24 8.06
C LEU A 350 7.97 12.20 7.92
N LEU A 351 7.83 13.19 7.03
CA LEU A 351 8.85 14.22 6.80
C LEU A 351 9.17 14.99 8.09
N LEU A 352 8.15 15.42 8.84
CA LEU A 352 8.31 16.08 10.14
C LEU A 352 8.91 15.15 11.21
N ALA A 353 8.55 13.87 11.22
CA ALA A 353 9.08 12.88 12.16
C ALA A 353 10.61 12.74 12.01
N TYR A 354 11.10 12.46 10.79
CA TYR A 354 12.54 12.32 10.53
C TYR A 354 13.29 13.63 10.78
N ILE A 355 12.73 14.79 10.36
CA ILE A 355 13.34 16.10 10.59
C ILE A 355 13.49 16.39 12.10
N GLY A 356 12.45 16.14 12.91
CA GLY A 356 12.51 16.39 14.34
C GLY A 356 13.37 15.38 15.11
N GLN A 357 13.46 14.13 14.64
CA GLN A 357 14.41 13.16 15.17
C GLN A 357 15.86 13.63 14.94
N ALA A 358 16.18 14.09 13.73
CA ALA A 358 17.49 14.68 13.43
C ALA A 358 17.75 15.96 14.23
N ALA A 359 16.75 16.85 14.37
CA ALA A 359 16.88 18.09 15.16
C ALA A 359 17.27 17.83 16.61
N TYR A 360 16.75 16.76 17.22
CA TYR A 360 17.11 16.32 18.57
C TYR A 360 18.51 15.68 18.61
N ILE A 361 18.77 14.68 17.75
CA ILE A 361 20.04 13.92 17.78
C ILE A 361 21.24 14.85 17.52
N ALA A 362 21.06 15.91 16.72
CA ALA A 362 22.03 16.97 16.48
C ALA A 362 22.48 17.75 17.74
N GLN A 363 21.71 17.70 18.82
CA GLN A 363 21.97 18.39 20.09
C GLN A 363 21.88 17.46 21.31
N ASP A 364 21.88 16.13 21.11
CA ASP A 364 21.80 15.17 22.21
C ASP A 364 23.12 15.13 23.01
N ALA A 365 23.12 15.81 24.15
CA ALA A 365 24.23 15.81 25.10
C ALA A 365 24.45 14.47 25.84
N THR A 366 23.61 13.46 25.61
CA THR A 366 23.81 12.10 26.15
C THR A 366 24.52 11.16 25.18
N GLU A 367 24.59 11.51 23.89
CA GLU A 367 25.09 10.65 22.81
C GLU A 367 24.42 9.25 22.73
N THR A 368 23.16 9.13 23.16
CA THR A 368 22.40 7.87 23.17
C THR A 368 21.07 7.90 22.43
N ALA A 369 20.57 9.08 22.04
CA ALA A 369 19.28 9.24 21.36
C ALA A 369 19.19 8.44 20.05
N PHE A 370 20.30 8.27 19.33
CA PHE A 370 20.37 7.46 18.11
C PHE A 370 19.96 5.99 18.31
N THR A 371 20.04 5.45 19.54
CA THR A 371 19.71 4.05 19.84
C THR A 371 18.21 3.77 19.85
N ASN A 372 17.39 4.72 20.30
CA ASN A 372 15.92 4.63 20.33
C ASN A 372 15.31 5.97 19.87
N PRO A 373 15.50 6.38 18.59
CA PRO A 373 15.26 7.73 18.11
C PRO A 373 13.88 8.27 18.47
N PHE A 374 12.83 7.50 18.20
CA PHE A 374 11.45 7.85 18.54
C PHE A 374 11.26 8.09 20.04
N PHE A 375 11.72 7.18 20.90
CA PHE A 375 11.44 7.24 22.34
C PHE A 375 12.17 8.36 23.08
N TYR A 376 13.35 8.76 22.62
CA TYR A 376 14.06 9.94 23.16
C TYR A 376 13.50 11.26 22.63
N THR A 377 12.86 11.27 21.45
CA THR A 377 12.34 12.48 20.79
C THR A 377 10.89 12.81 21.12
N VAL A 378 10.20 12.07 22.00
CA VAL A 378 8.81 12.37 22.35
C VAL A 378 8.69 13.60 23.25
N ILE A 379 7.56 14.31 23.15
CA ILE A 379 7.28 15.49 23.97
C ILE A 379 7.30 15.11 25.46
N PRO A 380 8.01 15.85 26.34
CA PRO A 380 8.08 15.54 27.77
C PRO A 380 6.70 15.32 28.41
N GLY A 381 6.56 14.21 29.14
CA GLY A 381 5.28 13.77 29.75
C GLY A 381 4.43 12.85 28.88
N THR A 382 4.67 12.75 27.56
CA THR A 382 3.86 11.90 26.65
C THR A 382 4.36 10.45 26.51
N PHE A 383 5.45 10.08 27.18
CA PHE A 383 6.15 8.80 26.98
C PHE A 383 5.28 7.53 27.11
N TYR A 384 4.41 7.44 28.12
CA TYR A 384 3.54 6.25 28.25
C TYR A 384 2.48 6.19 27.16
N PHE A 385 2.00 7.33 26.68
CA PHE A 385 1.11 7.40 25.52
C PHE A 385 1.86 6.98 24.25
N SER A 386 3.09 7.49 24.04
CA SER A 386 3.90 7.18 22.85
C SER A 386 4.24 5.69 22.74
N LEU A 387 4.52 5.02 23.86
CA LEU A 387 4.71 3.58 23.93
C LEU A 387 3.46 2.79 23.54
N VAL A 388 2.28 3.16 24.08
CA VAL A 388 1.02 2.49 23.74
C VAL A 388 0.66 2.67 22.26
N ILE A 389 0.75 3.90 21.73
CA ILE A 389 0.43 4.15 20.31
C ILE A 389 1.47 3.54 19.36
N ALA A 390 2.76 3.42 19.74
CA ALA A 390 3.77 2.70 18.97
C ALA A 390 3.45 1.19 18.88
N VAL A 391 3.08 0.56 20.00
CA VAL A 391 2.67 -0.87 20.00
C VAL A 391 1.39 -1.07 19.20
N MET A 392 0.41 -0.17 19.29
CA MET A 392 -0.80 -0.23 18.46
C MET A 392 -0.49 -0.04 16.96
N ALA A 393 0.31 0.96 16.58
CA ALA A 393 0.66 1.22 15.18
C ALA A 393 1.45 0.06 14.55
N THR A 394 2.38 -0.55 15.30
CA THR A 394 3.18 -1.69 14.82
C THR A 394 2.39 -2.99 14.76
N ILE A 395 1.39 -3.17 15.62
CA ILE A 395 0.37 -4.24 15.48
C ILE A 395 -0.44 -4.05 14.18
N VAL A 396 -0.88 -2.82 13.87
CA VAL A 396 -1.61 -2.52 12.63
C VAL A 396 -0.74 -2.77 11.39
N ALA A 397 0.48 -2.24 11.38
CA ALA A 397 1.46 -2.44 10.30
C ALA A 397 1.70 -3.94 10.03
N SER A 398 1.86 -4.72 11.10
CA SER A 398 2.03 -6.17 11.03
C SER A 398 0.81 -6.85 10.41
N GLN A 399 -0.41 -6.53 10.87
CA GLN A 399 -1.63 -7.17 10.37
C GLN A 399 -1.89 -6.89 8.88
N ALA A 400 -1.58 -5.68 8.38
CA ALA A 400 -1.66 -5.37 6.95
C ALA A 400 -0.72 -6.27 6.13
N MET A 401 0.57 -6.34 6.50
CA MET A 401 1.56 -7.14 5.77
C MET A 401 1.33 -8.65 5.88
N ILE A 402 0.91 -9.17 7.04
CA ILE A 402 0.61 -10.60 7.19
C ILE A 402 -0.61 -10.98 6.33
N THR A 403 -1.68 -10.16 6.34
CA THR A 403 -2.88 -10.40 5.51
C THR A 403 -2.61 -10.28 4.01
N GLY A 404 -1.59 -9.51 3.60
CA GLY A 404 -1.14 -9.43 2.20
C GLY A 404 -0.32 -10.62 1.72
N VAL A 405 0.07 -11.56 2.61
CA VAL A 405 1.02 -12.65 2.33
C VAL A 405 0.50 -14.05 2.71
N PHE A 406 -0.37 -14.16 3.72
CA PHE A 406 -0.87 -15.42 4.29
C PHE A 406 -2.40 -15.50 4.31
#